data_AF-A0A7J4QP52-F1
#
_entry.id   AF-A0A7J4QP52-F1
#
_cell.length_a   1.000
_cell.length_b   1.000
_cell.length_c   1.000
_cell.angle_alpha   90.00
_cell.angle_beta   90.00
_cell.angle_gamma   90.00
#
_symmetry.space_group_name_H-M   'P 1'
#
loop_
_entity.id
_entity.type
_entity.pdbx_description
1 polymer ?
#
loop_
_entity_poly.entity_id
_entity_poly.type
_entity_poly.pdbx_seq_one_letter_code
_entity_poly.pdbx_strand_id
1 'polypeptide(L)' 'MADEELKFARGDLAGVMAAHPHVAEWVRDFEARYGSRPIYYGPLDRDAKKQRPLNLIYITKEPIFVHIYEP' A
#
# COMPACT_ATOMS: atom_id res chain seq x y z
N MET A 1 12.84 -1.83 18.84
CA MET A 1 11.86 -1.92 17.74
C MET A 1 12.61 -1.41 16.51
N ALA A 2 13.63 -2.14 16.10
CA ALA A 2 14.64 -1.71 15.14
C ALA A 2 14.63 -2.73 14.01
N ASP A 3 14.57 -2.24 12.78
CA ASP A 3 14.88 -2.96 11.55
C ASP A 3 14.24 -4.34 11.41
N GLU A 4 12.90 -4.40 11.29
CA GLU A 4 12.38 -5.25 10.21
C GLU A 4 12.74 -4.51 8.94
N GLU A 5 13.90 -4.87 8.37
CA GLU A 5 14.42 -4.40 7.10
C GLU A 5 13.23 -4.23 6.14
N LEU A 6 12.92 -3.00 5.77
CA LEU A 6 11.72 -2.71 4.99
C LEU A 6 11.84 -3.44 3.66
N LYS A 7 11.17 -4.62 3.57
CA LYS A 7 11.24 -5.52 2.42
C LYS A 7 10.91 -4.83 1.09
N PHE A 8 10.13 -3.76 1.18
CA PHE A 8 9.70 -2.96 0.04
C PHE A 8 9.90 -1.48 0.33
N ALA A 9 10.40 -0.75 -0.66
CA ALA A 9 10.51 0.70 -0.59
C ALA A 9 9.14 1.36 -0.82
N ARG A 10 8.98 2.59 -0.31
CA ARG A 10 7.81 3.41 -0.65
C ARG A 10 7.71 3.58 -2.18
N GLY A 11 6.52 3.36 -2.72
CA GLY A 11 6.25 3.36 -4.16
C GLY A 11 6.45 2.00 -4.83
N ASP A 12 7.10 1.04 -4.18
CA ASP A 12 7.32 -0.31 -4.72
C ASP A 12 6.09 -1.22 -4.56
N LEU A 13 4.95 -0.78 -5.13
CA LEU A 13 3.75 -1.60 -5.14
C LEU A 13 3.94 -2.87 -5.98
N ALA A 14 4.78 -2.82 -7.02
CA ALA A 14 5.04 -3.96 -7.88
C ALA A 14 5.72 -5.10 -7.13
N GLY A 15 6.74 -4.80 -6.31
CA GLY A 15 7.39 -5.77 -5.43
C GLY A 15 6.41 -6.37 -4.42
N VAL A 16 5.58 -5.53 -3.80
CA VAL A 16 4.54 -5.99 -2.85
C VAL A 16 3.55 -6.93 -3.52
N MET A 17 3.05 -6.58 -4.72
CA MET A 17 2.12 -7.41 -5.48
C MET A 17 2.73 -8.74 -5.92
N ALA A 18 4.03 -8.76 -6.25
CA ALA A 18 4.73 -9.98 -6.63
C ALA A 18 4.93 -10.93 -5.43
N ALA A 19 5.20 -10.37 -4.24
CA ALA A 19 5.38 -11.15 -3.02
C ALA A 19 4.06 -11.56 -2.34
N HIS A 20 2.98 -10.80 -2.58
CA HIS A 20 1.69 -10.96 -1.92
C HIS A 20 0.54 -11.01 -2.95
N PRO A 21 0.19 -12.20 -3.46
CA PRO A 21 -0.84 -12.35 -4.49
C PRO A 21 -2.20 -11.76 -4.12
N HIS A 22 -2.59 -11.84 -2.84
CA HIS A 22 -3.85 -11.26 -2.36
C HIS A 22 -3.89 -9.73 -2.47
N VAL A 23 -2.74 -9.07 -2.32
CA VAL A 23 -2.62 -7.62 -2.55
C VAL A 23 -2.77 -7.32 -4.04
N ALA A 24 -2.19 -8.16 -4.91
CA ALA A 24 -2.32 -7.98 -6.35
C ALA A 24 -3.77 -8.12 -6.83
N GLU A 25 -4.50 -9.12 -6.32
CA GLU A 25 -5.92 -9.30 -6.60
C GLU A 25 -6.74 -8.09 -6.12
N TRP A 26 -6.53 -7.66 -4.88
CA TRP A 26 -7.22 -6.49 -4.34
C TRP A 26 -6.97 -5.21 -5.15
N VAL A 27 -5.71 -4.93 -5.50
CA VAL A 27 -5.34 -3.76 -6.30
C VAL A 27 -6.01 -3.79 -7.67
N ARG A 28 -6.04 -4.95 -8.33
CA ARG A 28 -6.68 -5.10 -9.64
C ARG A 28 -8.19 -4.82 -9.57
N ASP A 29 -8.86 -5.39 -8.57
CA ASP A 29 -10.30 -5.21 -8.39
C ASP A 29 -10.65 -3.77 -8.00
N PHE A 30 -9.82 -3.13 -7.17
CA PHE A 30 -9.96 -1.71 -6.83
C PHE A 30 -9.76 -0.81 -8.05
N GLU A 31 -8.69 -1.02 -8.83
CA GLU A 31 -8.41 -0.23 -10.03
C GLU A 31 -9.51 -0.38 -11.07
N ALA A 32 -10.05 -1.58 -11.26
CA ALA A 32 -11.21 -1.82 -12.14
C ALA A 32 -12.48 -1.08 -11.68
N ARG A 33 -12.67 -0.91 -10.37
CA ARG A 33 -13.86 -0.27 -9.79
C ARG A 33 -13.77 1.26 -9.73
N TYR A 34 -12.59 1.80 -9.44
CA TYR A 34 -12.40 3.23 -9.14
C TYR A 34 -11.49 3.95 -10.14
N GLY A 35 -10.88 3.24 -11.10
CA GLY A 35 -10.03 3.83 -12.16
C GLY A 35 -8.72 4.44 -11.66
N SER A 36 -8.35 4.21 -10.39
CA SER A 36 -7.13 4.74 -9.80
C SER A 36 -6.34 3.63 -9.11
N ARG A 37 -5.01 3.72 -9.21
CA ARG A 37 -4.10 2.76 -8.58
C ARG A 37 -3.56 3.31 -7.26
N PRO A 38 -3.64 2.56 -6.15
CA PRO A 38 -3.04 2.98 -4.89
C PRO A 38 -1.51 3.04 -4.98
N ILE A 39 -0.92 3.79 -4.05
CA ILE A 39 0.54 3.85 -3.87
C ILE A 39 0.90 3.04 -2.63
N TYR A 40 1.92 2.19 -2.71
CA TYR A 40 2.48 1.57 -1.51
C TYR A 40 3.26 2.61 -0.70
N TYR A 41 2.82 2.87 0.53
CA TYR A 41 3.43 3.88 1.40
C TYR A 41 4.61 3.34 2.21
N GLY A 42 4.62 2.04 2.52
CA GLY A 42 5.44 1.48 3.60
C GLY A 42 4.78 1.71 4.97
N PRO A 43 5.50 1.65 6.10
CA PRO A 43 4.96 1.93 7.42
C PRO A 43 4.36 3.33 7.48
N LEU A 44 3.19 3.46 8.10
CA LEU A 44 2.52 4.74 8.22
C LEU A 44 3.28 5.65 9.20
N ASP A 45 3.59 6.87 8.76
CA ASP A 45 4.15 7.92 9.60
C ASP A 45 3.21 9.16 9.64
N ARG A 46 3.56 10.16 10.46
CA ARG A 46 2.72 11.35 10.67
C ARG A 46 2.52 12.20 9.41
N ASP A 47 3.41 12.11 8.42
CA ASP A 47 3.31 12.83 7.15
C ASP A 47 2.39 12.14 6.14
N ALA A 48 1.98 10.88 6.37
CA ALA A 48 1.02 10.19 5.51
C ALA A 48 -0.30 10.98 5.38
N LYS A 49 -0.72 11.68 6.45
CA LYS A 49 -1.91 12.54 6.46
C LYS A 49 -1.83 13.73 5.50
N LYS A 50 -0.64 14.12 5.05
CA LYS A 50 -0.41 15.24 4.13
C LYS A 50 -0.47 14.81 2.66
N GLN A 51 -0.42 13.50 2.37
CA GLN A 51 -0.59 13.00 1.01
C GLN A 51 -2.03 13.28 0.54
N ARG A 52 -2.16 13.89 -0.64
CA ARG A 52 -3.42 14.07 -1.35
C ARG A 52 -3.19 13.84 -2.86
N PRO A 53 -4.09 13.14 -3.57
CA PRO A 53 -5.26 12.40 -3.05
C PRO A 53 -4.85 11.22 -2.14
N LEU A 54 -5.67 10.93 -1.14
CA LEU A 54 -5.43 9.80 -0.23
C LEU A 54 -5.79 8.51 -0.95
N ASN A 55 -4.80 7.86 -1.56
CA ASN A 55 -4.95 6.54 -2.18
C ASN A 55 -3.69 5.70 -1.89
N LEU A 56 -3.59 5.18 -0.66
CA LEU A 56 -2.36 4.57 -0.17
C LEU A 56 -2.61 3.20 0.48
N ILE A 57 -1.70 2.27 0.20
CA ILE A 57 -1.63 0.97 0.87
C ILE A 57 -0.42 0.99 1.81
N TYR A 58 -0.62 0.63 3.08
CA TYR A 58 0.47 0.46 4.04
C TYR A 58 0.38 -0.89 4.74
N ILE A 59 1.54 -1.34 5.23
CA ILE A 59 1.67 -2.60 5.95
C ILE A 59 1.51 -2.36 7.45
N THR A 60 0.72 -3.19 8.13
CA THR A 60 0.60 -3.18 9.59
C THR A 60 1.42 -4.31 10.21
N LYS A 61 1.20 -5.53 9.74
CA LYS A 61 1.95 -6.74 10.05
C LYS A 61 1.59 -7.80 9.00
N GLU A 62 2.57 -8.49 8.43
CA GLU A 62 2.28 -9.53 7.43
C GLU A 62 1.30 -10.60 7.98
N PRO A 63 0.32 -11.05 7.18
CA PRO A 63 0.04 -10.70 5.77
C PRO A 63 -0.96 -9.53 5.59
N ILE A 64 -1.21 -8.72 6.62
CA ILE A 64 -2.26 -7.70 6.66
C ILE A 64 -1.76 -6.37 6.09
N PHE A 65 -2.52 -5.88 5.10
CA PHE A 65 -2.35 -4.57 4.47
C PHE A 65 -3.61 -3.74 4.66
N VAL A 66 -3.44 -2.43 4.84
CA VAL A 66 -4.54 -1.48 4.95
C VAL A 66 -4.49 -0.53 3.77
N HIS A 67 -5.65 -0.36 3.11
CA HIS A 67 -5.84 0.61 2.05
C HIS A 67 -6.68 1.78 2.57
N ILE A 68 -6.15 3.00 2.45
CA ILE A 68 -6.87 4.24 2.72
C ILE A 68 -7.17 4.92 1.39
N TYR A 69 -8.46 5.17 1.14
CA TYR A 69 -8.96 5.82 -0.05
C TYR A 69 -9.93 6.97 0.31
N GLU A 70 -9.63 8.17 -0.17
CA GLU A 70 -10.50 9.37 -0.15
C GLU A 70 -10.79 9.72 -1.61
N PRO A 71 -12.03 9.49 -2.11
CA PRO A 71 -12.43 9.81 -3.49
C PRO A 71 -12.53 11.32 -3.76
#